data_AF-A0A952EMK3-F1
#
_entry.id   AF-A0A952EMK3-F1
#
_cell.length_a   1.000
_cell.length_b   1.000
_cell.length_c   1.000
_cell.angle_alpha   90.00
_cell.angle_beta   90.00
_cell.angle_gamma   90.00
#
_symmetry.space_group_name_H-M   'P 1'
#
loop_
_entity.id
_entity.type
_entity.pdbx_description
1 polymer ?
#
loop_
_entity_poly.entity_id
_entity_poly.type
_entity_poly.pdbx_seq_one_letter_code
_entity_poly.pdbx_strand_id
1 'polypeptide(L)' 'MENSEIKTPRGMAITIPGETTTIAHNLGTTDIIVALYNVATGNELNSGITVVDANTVTISTASGAPAQIRVVIMGF' A
#
# COMPACT_ATOMS: atom_id res chain seq x y z
N MET A 1 -3.41 25.85 4.42
CA MET A 1 -2.30 24.87 4.39
C MET A 1 -2.62 23.95 3.23
N GLU A 2 -1.85 24.03 2.15
CA GLU A 2 -2.08 23.22 0.95
C GLU A 2 -1.95 21.75 1.33
N ASN A 3 -3.04 21.01 1.14
CA ASN A 3 -3.04 19.57 1.25
C ASN A 3 -2.31 19.05 0.01
N SER A 4 -0.98 18.95 0.09
CA SER A 4 -0.15 18.34 -0.94
C SER A 4 -0.61 16.90 -1.12
N GLU A 5 -1.54 16.67 -2.06
CA GLU A 5 -1.82 15.34 -2.56
C GLU A 5 -0.51 14.80 -3.13
N ILE A 6 0.15 13.95 -2.36
CA ILE A 6 1.31 13.20 -2.83
C ILE A 6 0.76 12.23 -3.88
N LYS A 7 0.74 12.68 -5.15
CA LYS A 7 0.50 11.82 -6.31
C LYS A 7 1.74 10.95 -6.48
N THR A 8 1.80 9.90 -5.70
CA THR A 8 2.75 8.83 -5.90
C THR A 8 2.54 8.21 -7.29
N PRO A 9 3.62 7.80 -7.99
CA PRO A 9 3.51 6.96 -9.18
C PRO A 9 2.58 5.78 -8.87
N ARG A 10 1.75 5.37 -9.85
CA ARG A 10 0.81 4.23 -9.71
C ARG A 10 1.47 3.09 -8.92
N GLY A 11 0.90 2.71 -7.78
CA GLY A 11 1.48 1.66 -6.94
C GLY A 11 2.68 2.10 -6.08
N MET A 12 2.64 3.30 -5.52
CA MET A 12 3.49 3.65 -4.39
C MET A 12 2.60 4.32 -3.35
N ALA A 13 2.60 3.82 -2.13
CA ALA A 13 1.87 4.40 -1.02
C ALA A 13 2.78 4.31 0.19
N ILE A 14 2.82 5.38 0.99
CA ILE A 14 3.59 5.39 2.23
C ILE A 14 2.65 4.95 3.33
N THR A 15 2.93 3.82 3.96
CA THR A 15 2.22 3.35 5.16
C THR A 15 2.91 3.87 6.41
N ILE A 16 2.15 4.20 7.44
CA ILE A 16 2.70 4.48 8.77
C ILE A 16 2.93 3.15 9.49
N PRO A 17 4.16 2.84 9.96
CA PRO A 17 4.42 1.63 10.72
C PRO A 17 3.49 1.47 11.91
N GLY A 18 2.89 0.29 12.06
CA GLY A 18 1.95 -0.01 13.15
C GLY A 18 0.51 0.44 12.92
N GLU A 19 0.24 1.14 11.82
CA GLU A 19 -1.09 1.65 11.49
C GLU A 19 -1.71 0.93 10.30
N THR A 20 -3.03 1.06 10.18
CA THR A 20 -3.78 0.64 9.00
C THR A 20 -3.90 1.80 8.01
N THR A 21 -3.49 1.58 6.77
CA THR A 21 -3.51 2.57 5.69
C THR A 21 -4.46 2.12 4.57
N THR A 22 -5.36 2.99 4.13
CA THR A 22 -6.22 2.74 2.97
C THR A 22 -5.57 3.25 1.70
N ILE A 23 -5.58 2.44 0.64
CA ILE A 23 -5.01 2.78 -0.67
C ILE A 23 -6.10 2.60 -1.73
N ALA A 24 -6.36 3.67 -2.48
CA ALA A 24 -7.21 3.64 -3.67
C ALA A 24 -6.34 3.30 -4.90
N HIS A 25 -6.54 2.09 -5.45
CA HIS A 25 -5.84 1.64 -6.67
C HIS A 25 -6.66 1.85 -7.94
N ASN A 26 -7.99 1.99 -7.84
CA ASN A 26 -8.89 2.32 -8.95
C ASN A 26 -8.74 1.39 -10.18
N LEU A 27 -8.59 0.08 -9.94
CA LEU A 27 -8.43 -0.91 -11.00
C LEU A 27 -9.77 -1.50 -11.47
N GLY A 28 -10.88 -1.26 -10.75
CA GLY A 28 -12.21 -1.77 -11.10
C GLY A 28 -12.36 -3.28 -10.92
N THR A 29 -11.48 -3.94 -10.17
CA THR A 29 -11.48 -5.38 -9.92
C THR A 29 -11.04 -5.68 -8.48
N THR A 30 -11.61 -6.72 -7.89
CA THR A 30 -11.15 -7.29 -6.61
C THR A 30 -10.15 -8.42 -6.80
N ASP A 31 -9.97 -8.91 -8.03
CA ASP A 31 -8.94 -9.89 -8.37
C ASP A 31 -7.61 -9.17 -8.54
N ILE A 32 -6.86 -9.07 -7.44
CA ILE A 32 -5.64 -8.28 -7.36
C ILE A 32 -4.52 -9.03 -6.63
N ILE A 33 -3.29 -8.70 -6.99
CA ILE A 33 -2.09 -9.02 -6.22
C ILE A 33 -1.57 -7.72 -5.60
N VAL A 34 -1.28 -7.78 -4.30
CA VAL A 34 -0.68 -6.69 -3.53
C VAL A 34 0.65 -7.18 -2.96
N ALA A 35 1.73 -6.45 -3.23
CA ALA A 35 3.07 -6.75 -2.72
C ALA A 35 3.69 -5.51 -2.07
N LEU A 36 4.36 -5.70 -0.94
CA LEU A 36 4.96 -4.61 -0.17
C LEU A 36 6.46 -4.81 -0.09
N TYR A 37 7.23 -3.74 -0.29
CA TYR A 37 8.70 -3.81 -0.26
C TYR A 37 9.27 -2.71 0.63
N ASN A 38 10.28 -3.06 1.43
CA ASN A 38 11.11 -2.07 2.11
C ASN A 38 11.90 -1.28 1.07
N VAL A 39 11.73 0.04 1.03
CA VAL A 39 12.41 0.89 0.05
C VAL A 39 13.93 0.87 0.22
N ALA A 40 14.43 0.74 1.46
CA ALA A 40 15.85 0.79 1.75
C ALA A 40 16.59 -0.50 1.37
N THR A 41 15.94 -1.66 1.52
CA THR A 41 16.59 -2.98 1.32
C THR A 41 16.09 -3.74 0.10
N GLY A 42 14.93 -3.37 -0.44
CA GLY A 42 14.25 -4.11 -1.51
C GLY A 42 13.56 -5.40 -1.04
N ASN A 43 13.65 -5.74 0.25
CA ASN A 43 13.03 -6.96 0.77
C ASN A 43 11.50 -6.85 0.78
N GLU A 44 10.84 -7.93 0.39
CA GLU A 44 9.40 -8.05 0.54
C GLU A 44 9.00 -8.09 2.02
N LEU A 45 7.86 -7.49 2.33
CA LEU A 45 7.32 -7.38 3.67
C LEU A 45 6.02 -8.16 3.79
N ASN A 46 5.84 -8.82 4.93
CA ASN A 46 4.58 -9.42 5.26
C ASN A 46 3.68 -8.40 5.97
N SER A 47 2.42 -8.32 5.58
CA SER A 47 1.44 -7.36 6.08
C SER A 47 0.03 -7.92 5.99
N GLY A 48 -0.87 -7.44 6.85
CA GLY A 48 -2.28 -7.72 6.68
C GLY A 48 -2.83 -6.90 5.51
N ILE A 49 -3.27 -7.57 4.46
CA ILE A 49 -3.91 -6.93 3.30
C ILE A 49 -5.37 -7.36 3.28
N THR A 50 -6.27 -6.39 3.18
CA THR A 50 -7.71 -6.62 3.03
C THR A 50 -8.22 -5.87 1.82
N VAL A 51 -8.86 -6.58 0.90
CA VAL A 51 -9.58 -5.96 -0.22
C VAL A 51 -10.90 -5.41 0.34
N VAL A 52 -11.15 -4.11 0.18
CA VAL A 52 -12.36 -3.46 0.69
C VAL A 52 -13.43 -3.43 -0.39
N ASP A 53 -13.07 -3.00 -1.59
CA ASP A 53 -13.92 -3.01 -2.78
C ASP A 53 -13.06 -3.13 -4.06
N ALA A 54 -13.70 -3.03 -5.23
CA ALA A 54 -13.03 -3.15 -6.53
C ALA A 54 -11.98 -2.06 -6.83
N ASN A 55 -11.87 -1.04 -5.99
CA ASN A 55 -10.98 0.11 -6.19
C ASN A 55 -10.09 0.40 -4.98
N THR A 56 -10.28 -0.27 -3.85
CA THR A 56 -9.60 0.05 -2.59
C THR A 56 -9.15 -1.17 -1.80
N VAL A 57 -7.99 -1.02 -1.17
CA VAL A 57 -7.43 -1.99 -0.21
C VAL A 57 -7.04 -1.29 1.08
N THR A 58 -7.05 -2.04 2.18
CA THR A 58 -6.41 -1.62 3.43
C THR A 58 -5.19 -2.48 3.71
N ILE A 59 -4.14 -1.84 4.22
CA ILE A 59 -2.87 -2.46 4.56
C ILE A 59 -2.57 -2.16 6.03
N SER A 60 -2.39 -3.19 6.83
CA SER A 60 -1.92 -3.10 8.20
C SER A 60 -0.47 -3.59 8.29
N THR A 61 0.38 -2.75 8.88
CA THR A 61 1.79 -3.06 9.08
C THR A 61 2.09 -3.26 10.56
N ALA A 62 3.07 -4.10 10.89
CA ALA A 62 3.54 -4.23 12.26
C ALA A 62 4.23 -2.93 12.74
N SER A 63 4.25 -2.67 14.05
CA SER A 63 4.90 -1.48 14.63
C SER A 63 6.40 -1.37 14.32
N GLY A 64 7.07 -2.50 14.07
CA GLY A 64 8.47 -2.57 13.63
C GLY A 64 8.68 -2.45 12.12
N ALA A 65 7.63 -2.11 11.34
CA ALA A 65 7.75 -2.00 9.90
C ALA A 65 8.67 -0.83 9.47
N PRO A 66 9.33 -0.93 8.31
CA PRO A 66 10.19 0.14 7.80
C PRO A 66 9.43 1.45 7.60
N ALA A 67 10.13 2.58 7.84
CA ALA A 67 9.54 3.91 7.68
C ALA A 67 9.10 4.24 6.24
N GLN A 68 9.67 3.56 5.24
CA GLN A 68 9.29 3.70 3.85
C GLN A 68 9.01 2.32 3.24
N ILE A 69 7.77 2.15 2.79
CA ILE A 69 7.30 0.94 2.13
C ILE A 69 6.81 1.33 0.73
N ARG A 70 7.12 0.52 -0.26
CA ARG A 70 6.53 0.59 -1.60
C ARG A 70 5.45 -0.46 -1.70
N VAL A 71 4.28 -0.08 -2.22
CA VAL A 71 3.12 -0.97 -2.36
C VAL A 71 2.75 -1.15 -3.82
N VAL A 72 3.03 -2.31 -4.40
CA VAL A 72 2.67 -2.64 -5.78
C VAL A 72 1.30 -3.32 -5.78
N ILE A 73 0.37 -2.82 -6.60
CA ILE A 73 -0.96 -3.39 -6.78
C ILE A 73 -1.20 -3.64 -8.26
N MET A 74 -1.54 -4.87 -8.62
CA MET A 74 -1.86 -5.31 -9.98
C MET A 74 -3.21 -6.00 -9.97
N GLY A 75 -4.03 -5.79 -11.00
CA GLY A 75 -5.35 -6.41 -11.16
C GLY A 75 -5.42 -7.28 -12.41
N PHE A 76 -6.35 -8.24 -12.39
CA PHE A 76 -6.64 -9.16 -13.49
C PHE A 76 -8.04 -8.92 -14.08
#